data_AF-A0A085LZK3-F1
#
_entry.id   AF-A0A085LZK3-F1
#
_cell.length_a   1.000
_cell.length_b   1.000
_cell.length_c   1.000
_cell.angle_alpha   90.00
_cell.angle_beta   90.00
_cell.angle_gamma   90.00
#
_symmetry.space_group_name_H-M   'P 1'
#
loop_
_entity.id
_entity.type
_entity.pdbx_description
1 polymer ?
#
loop_
_entity_poly.entity_id
_entity_poly.type
_entity_poly.pdbx_seq_one_letter_code
_entity_poly.pdbx_strand_id
1 'polypeptide(L)'
;MGPRSRQIETDWKSCNPATDAKDDASLAENLRIRKADVAYLADLYFMFNEMNKQLLMEDLNLIKTESVISAFMSKLLLFKRRFAMGALCQFQNLIEVKKEGQASDADIEVYREHLQALHDDFALRFEDILSIVIP
;
A
#
# COMPACT_ATOMS: atom_id res chain seq x y z
N MET A 1 -32.31 -41.70 25.80
CA MET A 1 -31.26 -40.83 25.21
C MET A 1 -29.92 -41.18 25.84
N GLY A 2 -28.90 -41.45 25.03
CA GLY A 2 -27.60 -41.96 25.50
C GLY A 2 -26.63 -40.86 25.96
N PRO A 3 -25.55 -41.21 26.69
CA PRO A 3 -24.54 -40.25 27.17
C PRO A 3 -23.89 -39.42 26.06
N ARG A 4 -23.70 -40.00 24.87
CA ARG A 4 -23.17 -39.32 23.68
C ARG A 4 -24.03 -38.15 23.21
N SER A 5 -25.36 -38.29 23.29
CA SER A 5 -26.29 -37.22 22.88
C SER A 5 -26.21 -36.02 23.82
N ARG A 6 -25.96 -36.26 25.13
CA ARG A 6 -25.74 -35.18 26.10
C ARG A 6 -24.40 -34.46 25.90
N GLN A 7 -23.35 -35.17 25.47
CA GLN A 7 -22.05 -34.58 25.21
C GLN A 7 -22.07 -33.61 24.01
N ILE A 8 -22.75 -33.99 22.91
CA ILE A 8 -22.87 -33.12 21.73
C ILE A 8 -23.69 -31.85 22.04
N GLU A 9 -24.69 -31.97 22.91
CA GLU A 9 -25.54 -30.85 23.34
C GLU A 9 -24.81 -29.89 24.31
N THR A 10 -23.84 -30.39 25.09
CA THR A 10 -22.94 -29.55 25.91
C THR A 10 -21.84 -28.89 25.09
N ASP A 11 -21.34 -29.55 24.04
CA ASP A 11 -20.32 -28.99 23.15
C ASP A 11 -20.91 -27.83 22.31
N TRP A 12 -22.17 -27.94 21.86
CA TRP A 12 -22.89 -26.85 21.17
C TRP A 12 -23.17 -25.64 22.09
N LYS A 13 -23.41 -25.88 23.39
CA LYS A 13 -23.60 -24.82 24.39
C LYS A 13 -22.27 -24.17 24.84
N SER A 14 -21.13 -24.71 24.42
CA SER A 14 -19.80 -24.14 24.73
C SER A 14 -19.38 -23.04 23.75
N CYS A 15 -20.03 -22.90 22.59
CA CYS A 15 -19.85 -21.74 21.71
C CYS A 15 -20.50 -20.53 22.38
N ASN A 16 -19.69 -19.55 22.76
CA ASN A 16 -20.17 -18.32 23.36
C ASN A 16 -20.36 -17.31 22.20
N PRO A 17 -21.60 -17.07 21.72
CA PRO A 17 -21.83 -16.31 20.50
C PRO A 17 -21.31 -14.86 20.57
N ALA A 18 -21.12 -14.33 21.78
CA ALA A 18 -20.55 -13.01 22.00
C ALA A 18 -19.01 -12.95 21.84
N THR A 19 -18.29 -14.06 22.02
CA THR A 19 -16.86 -14.14 21.72
C THR A 19 -16.65 -14.40 20.24
N ASP A 20 -17.42 -15.30 19.65
CA ASP A 20 -17.32 -15.64 18.22
C ASP A 20 -17.64 -14.41 17.34
N ALA A 21 -18.66 -13.63 17.69
CA ALA A 21 -18.99 -12.38 16.97
C ALA A 21 -17.95 -11.27 17.13
N LYS A 22 -17.21 -11.22 18.26
CA LYS A 22 -16.11 -10.28 18.46
C LYS A 22 -14.89 -10.66 17.63
N ASP A 23 -14.58 -11.94 17.60
CA ASP A 23 -13.45 -12.47 16.82
C ASP A 23 -13.71 -12.27 15.32
N ASP A 24 -14.93 -12.53 14.84
CA ASP A 24 -15.34 -12.26 13.46
C ASP A 24 -15.26 -10.77 13.08
N ALA A 25 -15.70 -9.88 13.97
CA ALA A 25 -15.61 -8.43 13.75
C ALA A 25 -14.14 -7.96 13.69
N SER A 26 -13.28 -8.50 14.54
CA SER A 26 -11.84 -8.19 14.53
C SER A 26 -11.16 -8.70 13.26
N LEU A 27 -11.56 -9.87 12.77
CA LEU A 27 -11.04 -10.44 11.54
C LEU A 27 -11.47 -9.62 10.32
N ALA A 28 -12.74 -9.21 10.28
CA ALA A 28 -13.28 -8.36 9.22
C ALA A 28 -12.53 -7.02 9.12
N GLU A 29 -12.25 -6.37 10.26
CA GLU A 29 -11.50 -5.11 10.27
C GLU A 29 -10.04 -5.29 9.84
N ASN A 30 -9.37 -6.35 10.30
CA ASN A 30 -8.02 -6.68 9.83
C ASN A 30 -7.98 -6.91 8.32
N LEU A 31 -8.94 -7.67 7.78
CA LEU A 31 -9.05 -7.91 6.33
C LEU A 31 -9.28 -6.62 5.55
N ARG A 32 -10.11 -5.71 6.10
CA ARG A 32 -10.37 -4.40 5.51
C ARG A 32 -9.08 -3.58 5.38
N ILE A 33 -8.33 -3.44 6.47
CA ILE A 33 -7.06 -2.71 6.50
C ILE A 33 -6.08 -3.29 5.47
N ARG A 34 -5.88 -4.61 5.48
CA ARG A 34 -4.96 -5.28 4.55
C ARG A 34 -5.36 -5.11 3.08
N LYS A 35 -6.64 -5.03 2.78
CA LYS A 35 -7.11 -4.81 1.40
C LYS A 35 -6.75 -3.42 0.89
N ALA A 36 -6.87 -2.38 1.72
CA ALA A 36 -6.43 -1.04 1.37
C ALA A 36 -4.92 -0.95 1.17
N ASP A 37 -4.14 -1.57 2.07
CA ASP A 37 -2.68 -1.62 1.95
C ASP A 37 -2.25 -2.26 0.63
N VAL A 38 -2.82 -3.43 0.31
CA VAL A 38 -2.52 -4.18 -0.92
C VAL A 38 -2.89 -3.37 -2.16
N ALA A 39 -4.04 -2.70 -2.15
CA ALA A 39 -4.47 -1.87 -3.28
C ALA A 39 -3.52 -0.68 -3.52
N TYR A 40 -3.15 0.03 -2.45
CA TYR A 40 -2.17 1.11 -2.52
C TYR A 40 -0.80 0.60 -3.04
N LEU A 41 -0.31 -0.50 -2.49
CA LEU A 41 0.97 -1.07 -2.91
C LEU A 41 0.91 -1.58 -4.36
N ALA A 42 -0.18 -2.20 -4.80
CA ALA A 42 -0.31 -2.66 -6.18
C ALA A 42 -0.18 -1.50 -7.19
N ASP A 43 -0.87 -0.38 -6.95
CA ASP A 43 -0.75 0.83 -7.76
C ASP A 43 0.68 1.38 -7.74
N LEU A 44 1.31 1.44 -6.56
CA LEU A 44 2.66 1.96 -6.40
C LEU A 44 3.71 1.08 -7.11
N TYR A 45 3.63 -0.24 -6.94
CA TYR A 45 4.54 -1.19 -7.58
C TYR A 45 4.37 -1.23 -9.09
N PHE A 46 3.17 -0.99 -9.61
CA PHE A 46 2.99 -0.79 -11.05
C PHE A 46 3.86 0.39 -11.55
N MET A 47 3.88 1.51 -10.84
CA MET A 47 4.71 2.67 -11.20
C MET A 47 6.21 2.39 -11.03
N PHE A 48 6.62 1.66 -9.99
CA PHE A 48 8.00 1.19 -9.85
C PHE A 48 8.43 0.30 -11.01
N ASN A 49 7.57 -0.61 -11.46
CA ASN A 49 7.87 -1.49 -12.58
C ASN A 49 8.07 -0.69 -13.87
N GLU A 50 7.26 0.35 -14.10
CA GLU A 50 7.44 1.25 -15.26
C GLU A 50 8.75 2.05 -15.20
N MET A 51 9.18 2.48 -14.01
CA MET A 51 10.51 3.08 -13.83
C MET A 51 11.62 2.05 -14.06
N ASN A 52 11.51 0.85 -13.48
CA ASN A 52 12.49 -0.21 -13.62
C ASN A 52 12.67 -0.64 -15.08
N LYS A 53 11.59 -0.68 -15.87
CA LYS A 53 11.67 -0.93 -17.32
C LYS A 53 12.52 0.12 -18.04
N GLN A 54 12.40 1.40 -17.66
CA GLN A 54 13.23 2.47 -18.23
C GLN A 54 14.70 2.31 -17.83
N LEU A 55 14.97 1.90 -16.59
CA LEU A 55 16.33 1.65 -16.09
C LEU A 55 16.99 0.39 -16.65
N LEU A 56 16.24 -0.49 -17.32
CA LEU A 56 16.77 -1.72 -17.95
C LEU A 56 16.91 -1.60 -19.47
N MET A 57 16.74 -0.39 -20.04
CA MET A 57 16.85 -0.17 -21.48
C MET A 57 18.33 -0.17 -21.92
N GLU A 58 18.65 -0.77 -23.08
CA GLU A 58 20.03 -0.94 -23.56
C GLU A 58 20.79 0.38 -23.82
N ASP A 59 20.09 1.48 -24.07
CA ASP A 59 20.67 2.78 -24.42
C ASP A 59 20.78 3.73 -23.21
N LEU A 60 20.68 3.19 -21.98
CA LEU A 60 20.76 3.97 -20.76
C LEU A 60 22.21 4.44 -20.52
N ASN A 61 22.35 5.75 -20.29
CA ASN A 61 23.58 6.34 -19.81
C ASN A 61 23.34 7.03 -18.48
N LEU A 62 24.40 7.55 -17.87
CA LEU A 62 24.34 8.10 -16.53
C LEU A 62 23.40 9.32 -16.43
N ILE A 63 23.37 10.17 -17.46
CA ILE A 63 22.45 11.32 -17.55
C ILE A 63 20.99 10.85 -17.63
N LYS A 64 20.70 9.83 -18.47
CA LYS A 64 19.34 9.25 -18.56
C LYS A 64 18.93 8.57 -17.26
N THR A 65 19.86 7.89 -16.59
CA THR A 65 19.62 7.22 -15.30
C THR A 65 19.22 8.24 -14.24
N GLU A 66 20.01 9.32 -14.09
CA GLU A 66 19.69 10.43 -13.20
C GLU A 66 18.31 11.00 -13.52
N SER A 67 18.04 11.29 -14.80
CA SER A 67 16.76 11.86 -15.23
C SER A 67 15.56 10.98 -14.88
N VAL A 68 15.67 9.65 -15.08
CA VAL A 68 14.60 8.70 -14.75
C VAL A 68 14.35 8.65 -13.24
N ILE A 69 15.41 8.58 -12.43
CA ILE A 69 15.31 8.55 -10.96
C ILE A 69 14.74 9.87 -10.44
N SER A 70 15.28 11.01 -10.86
CA SER A 70 14.81 12.36 -10.48
C SER A 70 13.35 12.60 -10.86
N ALA A 71 12.93 12.16 -12.05
CA ALA A 71 11.54 12.24 -12.47
C ALA A 71 10.62 11.37 -11.61
N PHE A 72 11.06 10.17 -11.22
CA PHE A 72 10.28 9.31 -10.33
C PHE A 72 10.18 9.88 -8.91
N MET A 73 11.28 10.40 -8.34
CA MET A 73 11.26 11.10 -7.05
C MET A 73 10.30 12.29 -7.06
N SER A 74 10.32 13.08 -8.13
CA SER A 74 9.37 14.19 -8.32
C SER A 74 7.91 13.71 -8.35
N LYS A 75 7.64 12.53 -8.95
CA LYS A 75 6.31 11.91 -8.91
C LYS A 75 5.91 11.50 -7.48
N LEU A 76 6.81 10.98 -6.66
CA LEU A 76 6.50 10.63 -5.26
C LEU A 76 6.00 11.84 -4.47
N LEU A 77 6.69 12.99 -4.59
CA LEU A 77 6.26 14.24 -3.95
C LEU A 77 4.95 14.78 -4.53
N LEU A 78 4.75 14.64 -5.84
CA LEU A 78 3.49 15.00 -6.49
C LEU A 78 2.34 14.15 -5.92
N PHE A 79 2.50 12.84 -5.80
CA PHE A 79 1.50 11.95 -5.23
C PHE A 79 1.22 12.29 -3.77
N LYS A 80 2.26 12.56 -2.98
CA LYS A 80 2.13 13.04 -1.60
C LYS A 80 1.23 14.28 -1.50
N ARG A 81 1.46 15.28 -2.36
CA ARG A 81 0.62 16.49 -2.41
C ARG A 81 -0.81 16.18 -2.85
N ARG A 82 -0.98 15.31 -3.83
CA ARG A 82 -2.31 14.92 -4.34
C ARG A 82 -3.13 14.15 -3.33
N PHE A 83 -2.49 13.32 -2.49
CA PHE A 83 -3.15 12.66 -1.37
C PHE A 83 -3.73 13.71 -0.40
N ALA A 84 -3.06 14.86 -0.21
CA ALA A 84 -3.59 16.00 0.56
C ALA A 84 -4.85 16.60 0.00
N MET A 85 -5.00 16.53 -1.31
CA MET A 85 -6.14 17.10 -2.00
C MET A 85 -7.24 16.06 -2.22
N GLY A 86 -7.08 14.84 -1.71
CA GLY A 86 -7.98 13.71 -2.01
C GLY A 86 -7.94 13.26 -3.48
N ALA A 87 -6.95 13.69 -4.27
CA ALA A 87 -6.88 13.51 -5.71
C ALA A 87 -6.11 12.23 -6.10
N LEU A 88 -6.74 11.07 -5.89
CA LEU A 88 -6.10 9.74 -5.96
C LEU A 88 -6.07 9.09 -7.37
N CYS A 89 -6.28 9.81 -8.47
CA CYS A 89 -6.55 9.16 -9.78
C CYS A 89 -5.40 8.35 -10.40
N GLN A 90 -4.19 8.37 -9.83
CA GLN A 90 -3.10 7.46 -10.22
C GLN A 90 -3.15 6.12 -9.47
N PHE A 91 -3.96 6.03 -8.43
CA PHE A 91 -4.10 4.88 -7.55
C PHE A 91 -5.49 4.28 -7.72
N GLN A 92 -5.69 3.61 -8.85
CA GLN A 92 -7.01 3.15 -9.27
C GLN A 92 -7.54 2.03 -8.37
N ASN A 93 -6.67 1.09 -7.98
CA ASN A 93 -7.05 0.04 -7.03
C ASN A 93 -7.42 0.67 -5.68
N LEU A 94 -6.66 1.65 -5.20
CA LEU A 94 -6.97 2.34 -3.94
C LEU A 94 -8.29 3.11 -4.01
N ILE A 95 -8.60 3.74 -5.14
CA ILE A 95 -9.90 4.41 -5.35
C ILE A 95 -11.05 3.42 -5.21
N GLU A 96 -10.92 2.23 -5.80
CA GLU A 96 -11.95 1.19 -5.75
C GLU A 96 -12.19 0.75 -4.31
N VAL A 97 -11.12 0.44 -3.57
CA VAL A 97 -11.20 0.06 -2.15
C VAL A 97 -11.74 1.22 -1.28
N LYS A 98 -11.39 2.47 -1.59
CA LYS A 98 -11.93 3.64 -0.87
C LYS A 98 -13.44 3.81 -1.10
N LYS A 99 -13.92 3.59 -2.32
CA LYS A 99 -15.36 3.64 -2.64
C LYS A 99 -16.17 2.57 -1.91
N GLU A 100 -15.56 1.41 -1.65
CA GLU A 100 -16.15 0.33 -0.87
C GLU A 100 -16.16 0.62 0.65
N GLY A 101 -15.69 1.79 1.09
CA GLY A 101 -15.57 2.15 2.51
C GLY A 101 -14.44 1.42 3.22
N GLN A 102 -13.53 0.81 2.47
CA GLN A 102 -12.48 -0.05 3.01
C GLN A 102 -11.13 0.67 3.19
N ALA A 103 -11.02 1.93 2.77
CA ALA A 103 -9.89 2.80 3.10
C ALA A 103 -10.39 4.05 3.83
N SER A 104 -9.86 4.29 5.03
CA SER A 104 -10.13 5.46 5.84
C SER A 104 -9.19 6.62 5.50
N ASP A 105 -9.52 7.84 5.94
CA ASP A 105 -8.61 8.97 5.76
C ASP A 105 -7.31 8.83 6.56
N ALA A 106 -7.32 8.10 7.68
CA ALA A 106 -6.11 7.76 8.42
C ALA A 106 -5.17 6.87 7.60
N ASP A 107 -5.72 5.90 6.86
CA ASP A 107 -4.94 5.06 5.95
C ASP A 107 -4.28 5.90 4.85
N ILE A 108 -5.00 6.90 4.31
CA ILE A 108 -4.46 7.82 3.29
C ILE A 108 -3.30 8.66 3.85
N GLU A 109 -3.36 9.09 5.11
CA GLU A 109 -2.25 9.80 5.75
C GLU A 109 -1.02 8.90 5.93
N VAL A 110 -1.20 7.64 6.34
CA VAL A 110 -0.09 6.66 6.41
C VAL A 110 0.57 6.49 5.04
N TYR A 111 -0.21 6.36 3.97
CA TYR A 111 0.33 6.22 2.62
C TYR A 111 1.06 7.48 2.15
N ARG A 112 0.59 8.67 2.55
CA ARG A 112 1.29 9.93 2.27
C ARG A 112 2.65 9.96 2.97
N GLU A 113 2.71 9.58 4.24
CA GLU A 113 3.97 9.51 4.98
C GLU A 113 4.92 8.50 4.35
N HIS A 114 4.40 7.36 3.92
CA HIS A 114 5.18 6.35 3.19
C HIS A 114 5.75 6.90 1.87
N LEU A 115 5.00 7.70 1.10
CA LEU A 115 5.52 8.35 -0.11
C LEU A 115 6.68 9.31 0.20
N GLN A 116 6.67 9.98 1.36
CA GLN A 116 7.81 10.79 1.80
C GLN A 116 8.99 9.92 2.19
N ALA A 117 8.77 8.87 2.99
CA ALA A 117 9.83 7.97 3.40
C ALA A 117 10.52 7.31 2.19
N LEU A 118 9.76 6.94 1.15
CA LEU A 118 10.30 6.43 -0.10
C LEU A 118 11.12 7.47 -0.86
N HIS A 119 10.65 8.72 -0.91
CA HIS A 119 11.43 9.79 -1.52
C HIS A 119 12.79 9.97 -0.81
N ASP A 120 12.79 9.97 0.52
CA ASP A 120 13.99 10.17 1.33
C ASP A 120 14.95 8.98 1.21
N ASP A 121 14.42 7.75 1.13
CA ASP A 121 15.20 6.54 0.84
C ASP A 121 15.81 6.58 -0.57
N PHE A 122 15.09 7.09 -1.58
CA PHE A 122 15.63 7.30 -2.91
C PHE A 122 16.76 8.34 -2.92
N ALA A 123 16.58 9.45 -2.23
CA ALA A 123 17.62 10.49 -2.12
C ALA A 123 18.91 9.93 -1.51
N LEU A 124 18.79 9.05 -0.51
CA LEU A 124 19.94 8.40 0.13
C LEU A 124 20.58 7.33 -0.78
N ARG A 125 19.78 6.45 -1.40
CA ARG A 125 20.29 5.32 -2.19
C ARG A 125 20.93 5.74 -3.51
N PHE A 126 20.47 6.85 -4.07
CA PHE A 126 20.92 7.34 -5.37
C PHE A 126 21.71 8.64 -5.27
N GLU A 127 22.22 9.00 -4.09
CA GLU A 127 23.01 10.23 -3.87
C GLU A 127 24.12 10.41 -4.92
N ASP A 128 24.90 9.36 -5.18
CA ASP A 128 26.00 9.38 -6.16
C ASP A 128 25.53 9.66 -7.59
N ILE A 129 24.32 9.22 -7.95
CA ILE A 129 23.73 9.44 -9.28
C ILE A 129 23.09 10.84 -9.36
N LEU A 130 22.45 11.28 -8.28
CA LEU A 130 21.74 12.56 -8.21
C LEU A 130 22.71 13.75 -8.06
N SER A 131 23.90 13.51 -7.53
CA SER A 131 24.93 14.55 -7.30
C SER A 131 25.82 14.81 -8.52
N ILE A 132 25.51 14.19 -9.67
CA ILE A 132 26.37 14.26 -10.85
C ILE A 132 26.44 15.67 -11.41
N VAL A 133 27.66 16.18 -11.45
CA VAL A 133 28.01 17.41 -12.16
C VAL A 133 28.38 17.02 -13.59
N ILE A 134 27.51 17.35 -14.54
CA ILE A 134 27.80 17.21 -15.97
C ILE A 134 28.83 18.30 -16.33
N PRO A 135 30.03 17.94 -16.83
CA PRO A 135 31.08 18.89 -17.22
C PRO A 135 30.69 19.85 -18.35
#